data_AF-A0A2D6E0F9-F1
#
_entry.id   AF-A0A2D6E0F9-F1
#
_cell.length_a   1.000
_cell.length_b   1.000
_cell.length_c   1.000
_cell.angle_alpha   90.00
_cell.angle_beta   90.00
_cell.angle_gamma   90.00
#
_symmetry.space_group_name_H-M   'P 1'
#
loop_
_entity.id
_entity.type
_entity.pdbx_description
1 polymer ?
#
loop_
_entity_poly.entity_id
_entity_poly.type
_entity_poly.pdbx_seq_one_letter_code
_entity_poly.pdbx_strand_id
1 'polypeptide(L)'
;MSLKTFLIACLFVASGGGRAWAEQDQKDRVKRTGAQARHTPLVELIERCLPAVASLQTVQKQDAAGVFTMGVGSASLIHEEGYMLTNNHVLFRMHEGQAFLPGQPPMLFRIIATMSSEDLALVKVDAGKSLPFLNFGRSHDLMLGEPVVVIGNPGGLVHSVSEGIVSGLNRSTAVAGTFLPGMVQTSAAVSGGNSGGPLINALGEQIGVITSKKLDGENINFAITADRVREVFPTLLSAELRYGFRLGLQVEMLKASVVVGDVSEGSPAEKAGVEPGDWIEAVDGREVGHGVDFHLALVGKASGELLELKIQRNGEHKNIEVELGELELLEPVAEEGMENGLQFEGFEGSWDALPDFDELDSVVDGVVKMPTEEAYSTEDRENYGIQFEGFVKIPEEGLYTFYTSSDDGSRLSIGDEVVVNNDGLHAVQRKSGLVRLPAGLHPVTISFFEQGGDEELVISWEGPGFSLQVVPEDAWFHMP
;
A
#
# COMPACT_ATOMS: atom_id res chain seq x y z
N MET A 1 -105.35 0.84 25.88
CA MET A 1 -104.77 1.98 25.14
C MET A 1 -103.50 1.47 24.47
N SER A 2 -103.57 1.01 23.21
CA SER A 2 -103.20 1.72 21.96
C SER A 2 -101.70 2.06 21.90
N LEU A 3 -100.81 1.41 21.13
CA LEU A 3 -100.62 1.23 19.66
C LEU A 3 -99.53 2.17 19.10
N LYS A 4 -98.51 1.59 18.45
CA LYS A 4 -97.74 2.00 17.22
C LYS A 4 -96.25 1.62 17.36
N THR A 5 -95.74 0.56 16.74
CA THR A 5 -95.32 0.38 15.31
C THR A 5 -94.10 1.22 14.92
N PHE A 6 -92.93 0.59 14.74
CA PHE A 6 -92.11 0.75 13.52
C PHE A 6 -91.13 -0.42 13.34
N LEU A 7 -91.08 -0.90 12.11
CA LEU A 7 -90.39 -2.08 11.58
C LEU A 7 -89.16 -1.58 10.82
N ILE A 8 -87.94 -2.09 11.08
CA ILE A 8 -86.84 -2.07 10.10
C ILE A 8 -86.06 -3.39 10.19
N ALA A 9 -86.15 -4.15 9.11
CA ALA A 9 -85.32 -5.30 8.82
C ALA A 9 -83.98 -4.84 8.24
N CYS A 10 -82.87 -5.39 8.73
CA CYS A 10 -81.60 -5.43 8.02
C CYS A 10 -81.04 -6.85 8.07
N LEU A 11 -81.45 -7.67 7.09
CA LEU A 11 -80.56 -8.69 6.54
C LEU A 11 -79.36 -7.96 5.94
N PHE A 12 -78.17 -8.13 6.52
CA PHE A 12 -76.93 -7.84 5.79
C PHE A 12 -76.33 -9.14 5.28
N VAL A 13 -76.27 -9.21 3.96
CA VAL A 13 -75.64 -10.23 3.14
C VAL A 13 -74.16 -10.32 3.53
N ALA A 14 -73.83 -11.36 4.30
CA ALA A 14 -72.47 -11.84 4.46
C ALA A 14 -72.11 -12.73 3.26
N SER A 15 -71.66 -12.13 2.16
CA SER A 15 -70.90 -12.84 1.12
C SER A 15 -70.30 -11.84 0.13
N GLY A 16 -69.07 -11.39 0.37
CA GLY A 16 -68.32 -10.61 -0.63
C GLY A 16 -67.04 -9.95 -0.11
N GLY A 17 -67.06 -9.35 1.08
CA GLY A 17 -65.94 -8.53 1.58
C GLY A 17 -64.80 -9.31 2.26
N GLY A 18 -65.12 -10.40 2.97
CA GLY A 18 -64.12 -11.15 3.75
C GLY A 18 -63.13 -11.96 2.91
N ARG A 19 -63.50 -12.36 1.69
CA ARG A 19 -62.59 -13.05 0.76
C ARG A 19 -61.61 -12.07 0.11
N ALA A 20 -62.05 -10.88 -0.27
CA ALA A 20 -61.19 -9.88 -0.89
C ALA A 20 -60.12 -9.34 0.06
N TRP A 21 -60.46 -9.13 1.34
CA TRP A 21 -59.48 -8.70 2.36
C TRP A 21 -58.48 -9.81 2.72
N ALA A 22 -58.93 -11.07 2.84
CA ALA A 22 -58.03 -12.20 3.09
C ALA A 22 -57.13 -12.52 1.89
N GLU A 23 -57.61 -12.38 0.64
CA GLU A 23 -56.79 -12.53 -0.57
C GLU A 23 -55.78 -11.40 -0.74
N GLN A 24 -56.12 -10.17 -0.32
CA GLN A 24 -55.23 -9.02 -0.41
C GLN A 24 -54.16 -9.06 0.69
N ASP A 25 -54.53 -9.44 1.93
CA ASP A 25 -53.56 -9.73 3.00
C ASP A 25 -52.67 -10.93 2.67
N GLN A 26 -53.18 -11.94 1.97
CA GLN A 26 -52.38 -13.08 1.52
C GLN A 26 -51.46 -12.69 0.36
N LYS A 27 -51.90 -11.85 -0.59
CA LYS A 27 -51.06 -11.29 -1.65
C LYS A 27 -50.01 -10.30 -1.12
N ASP A 28 -50.34 -9.51 -0.10
CA ASP A 28 -49.41 -8.57 0.54
C ASP A 28 -48.44 -9.29 1.48
N ARG A 29 -48.87 -10.37 2.16
CA ARG A 29 -47.96 -11.30 2.85
C ARG A 29 -47.05 -12.03 1.86
N VAL A 30 -47.57 -12.54 0.75
CA VAL A 30 -46.76 -13.21 -0.30
C VAL A 30 -45.79 -12.24 -0.97
N LYS A 31 -46.18 -10.97 -1.18
CA LYS A 31 -45.27 -9.90 -1.66
C LYS A 31 -44.21 -9.52 -0.63
N ARG A 32 -44.57 -9.42 0.66
CA ARG A 32 -43.60 -9.17 1.75
C ARG A 32 -42.64 -10.35 1.96
N THR A 33 -43.12 -11.60 1.89
CA THR A 33 -42.27 -12.79 1.98
C THR A 33 -41.41 -12.99 0.74
N GLY A 34 -41.89 -12.61 -0.46
CA GLY A 34 -41.11 -12.73 -1.70
C GLY A 34 -40.01 -11.67 -1.86
N ALA A 35 -40.22 -10.45 -1.36
CA ALA A 35 -39.18 -9.44 -1.28
C ALA A 35 -38.10 -9.82 -0.27
N GLN A 36 -38.49 -10.30 0.92
CA GLN A 36 -37.55 -10.74 1.95
C GLN A 36 -36.82 -12.05 1.58
N ALA A 37 -37.45 -12.94 0.80
CA ALA A 37 -36.80 -14.15 0.30
C ALA A 37 -35.70 -13.91 -0.76
N ARG A 38 -35.67 -12.73 -1.40
CA ARG A 38 -34.60 -12.33 -2.33
C ARG A 38 -33.47 -11.55 -1.63
N HIS A 39 -33.65 -11.19 -0.36
CA HIS A 39 -32.61 -10.60 0.47
C HIS A 39 -31.81 -11.74 1.11
N THR A 40 -30.92 -12.33 0.32
CA THR A 40 -30.09 -13.45 0.77
C THR A 40 -28.93 -12.94 1.64
N PRO A 41 -28.26 -13.81 2.39
CA PRO A 41 -27.04 -13.42 3.11
C PRO A 41 -25.96 -12.79 2.22
N LEU A 42 -25.89 -13.21 0.95
CA LEU A 42 -24.98 -12.59 -0.03
C LEU A 42 -25.40 -11.15 -0.37
N VAL A 43 -26.70 -10.89 -0.52
CA VAL A 43 -27.20 -9.51 -0.75
C VAL A 43 -26.88 -8.63 0.45
N GLU A 44 -27.10 -9.13 1.67
CA GLU A 44 -26.77 -8.42 2.91
C GLU A 44 -25.28 -8.11 3.05
N LEU A 45 -24.42 -9.09 2.70
CA LEU A 45 -22.98 -8.92 2.65
C LEU A 45 -22.59 -7.80 1.67
N ILE A 46 -23.13 -7.83 0.46
CA ILE A 46 -22.85 -6.83 -0.58
C ILE A 46 -23.30 -5.44 -0.13
N GLU A 47 -24.53 -5.29 0.38
CA GLU A 47 -25.06 -4.00 0.85
C GLU A 47 -24.21 -3.40 1.97
N ARG A 48 -23.66 -4.24 2.86
CA ARG A 48 -22.76 -3.82 3.93
C ARG A 48 -21.39 -3.37 3.42
N CYS A 49 -20.82 -4.09 2.46
CA CYS A 49 -19.44 -3.86 2.00
C CYS A 49 -19.33 -2.83 0.87
N LEU A 50 -20.32 -2.74 -0.02
CA LEU A 50 -20.30 -1.87 -1.20
C LEU A 50 -20.00 -0.39 -0.91
N PRO A 51 -20.55 0.23 0.16
CA PRO A 51 -20.25 1.63 0.48
C PRO A 51 -18.77 1.91 0.77
N ALA A 52 -18.00 0.88 1.16
CA ALA A 52 -16.59 0.97 1.48
C ALA A 52 -15.65 0.69 0.28
N VAL A 53 -16.19 0.56 -0.93
CA VAL A 53 -15.39 0.29 -2.14
C VAL A 53 -15.48 1.47 -3.09
N ALA A 54 -14.34 2.07 -3.42
CA ALA A 54 -14.26 3.17 -4.37
C ALA A 54 -13.96 2.64 -5.77
N SER A 55 -14.66 3.20 -6.76
CA SER A 55 -14.26 3.12 -8.15
C SER A 55 -13.26 4.23 -8.44
N LEU A 56 -12.07 3.92 -8.95
CA LEU A 56 -11.05 4.90 -9.30
C LEU A 56 -11.07 5.19 -10.81
N GLN A 57 -10.93 6.46 -11.16
CA GLN A 57 -10.61 6.91 -12.52
C GLN A 57 -9.35 7.76 -12.47
N THR A 58 -8.36 7.45 -13.29
CA THR A 58 -7.07 8.15 -13.33
C THR A 58 -6.85 8.76 -14.71
N VAL A 59 -6.38 9.99 -14.75
CA VAL A 59 -5.94 10.66 -15.98
C VAL A 59 -4.44 10.44 -16.09
N GLN A 60 -4.01 9.73 -17.11
CA GLN A 60 -2.61 9.38 -17.34
C GLN A 60 -2.06 10.18 -18.51
N LYS A 61 -0.86 10.76 -18.33
CA LYS A 61 -0.14 11.47 -19.40
C LYS A 61 0.65 10.45 -20.22
N GLN A 62 0.49 10.48 -21.54
CA GLN A 62 1.30 9.69 -22.47
C GLN A 62 2.59 10.42 -22.81
N ASP A 63 3.57 9.67 -23.36
CA ASP A 63 4.89 10.21 -23.73
C ASP A 63 4.78 11.25 -24.87
N ALA A 64 3.72 11.18 -25.68
CA ALA A 64 3.36 12.23 -26.64
C ALA A 64 2.72 13.43 -25.95
N ALA A 65 3.33 14.61 -26.11
CA ALA A 65 2.88 15.85 -25.50
C ALA A 65 1.39 16.14 -25.77
N GLY A 66 0.61 16.28 -24.68
CA GLY A 66 -0.81 16.64 -24.73
C GLY A 66 -1.79 15.48 -24.94
N VAL A 67 -1.32 14.23 -25.02
CA VAL A 67 -2.19 13.05 -25.09
C VAL A 67 -2.42 12.50 -23.68
N PHE A 68 -3.69 12.37 -23.31
CA PHE A 68 -4.12 11.79 -22.03
C PHE A 68 -4.98 10.55 -22.27
N THR A 69 -4.77 9.52 -21.46
CA THR A 69 -5.61 8.31 -21.43
C THR A 69 -6.29 8.18 -20.08
N MET A 70 -7.47 7.55 -20.06
CA MET A 70 -8.21 7.28 -18.83
C MET A 70 -7.87 5.86 -18.36
N GLY A 71 -7.33 5.77 -17.15
CA GLY A 71 -7.20 4.53 -16.39
C GLY A 71 -8.43 4.31 -15.51
N VAL A 72 -8.72 3.04 -15.22
CA VAL A 72 -9.75 2.63 -14.27
C VAL A 72 -9.18 1.62 -13.30
N GLY A 73 -9.63 1.72 -12.05
CA GLY A 73 -9.26 0.79 -10.99
C GLY A 73 -10.30 0.81 -9.88
N SER A 74 -9.97 0.15 -8.78
CA SER A 74 -10.78 0.11 -7.57
C SER A 74 -9.91 0.37 -6.35
N ALA A 75 -10.53 0.74 -5.25
CA ALA A 75 -9.87 0.83 -3.96
C ALA A 75 -10.83 0.43 -2.85
N SER A 76 -10.27 -0.01 -1.73
CA SER A 76 -11.02 -0.35 -0.52
C SER A 76 -10.75 0.71 0.54
N LEU A 77 -11.80 1.31 1.11
CA LEU A 77 -11.69 2.15 2.29
C LEU A 77 -11.29 1.26 3.47
N ILE A 78 -10.15 1.55 4.07
CA ILE A 78 -9.60 0.82 5.23
C ILE A 78 -9.68 1.65 6.52
N HIS A 79 -10.15 2.89 6.44
CA HIS A 79 -10.28 3.79 7.59
C HIS A 79 -11.37 4.83 7.36
N GLU A 80 -12.05 5.22 8.44
CA GLU A 80 -13.20 6.14 8.37
C GLU A 80 -12.84 7.54 7.85
N GLU A 81 -11.59 7.98 8.02
CA GLU A 81 -11.14 9.27 7.50
C GLU A 81 -10.94 9.29 5.98
N GLY A 82 -11.07 8.16 5.30
CA GLY A 82 -10.97 8.09 3.84
C GLY A 82 -9.63 7.58 3.31
N TYR A 83 -8.84 6.87 4.12
CA TYR A 83 -7.68 6.13 3.63
C TYR A 83 -8.16 4.90 2.87
N MET A 84 -7.62 4.71 1.66
CA MET A 84 -7.98 3.63 0.77
C MET A 84 -6.76 2.88 0.29
N LEU A 85 -6.86 1.55 0.25
CA LEU A 85 -5.87 0.65 -0.31
C LEU A 85 -6.22 0.34 -1.77
N THR A 86 -5.23 0.44 -2.65
CA THR A 86 -5.33 0.09 -4.08
C THR A 86 -4.01 -0.52 -4.56
N ASN A 87 -3.92 -0.83 -5.86
CA ASN A 87 -2.65 -1.26 -6.45
C ASN A 87 -1.81 -0.10 -6.93
N ASN A 88 -0.48 -0.26 -6.85
CA ASN A 88 0.46 0.72 -7.39
C ASN A 88 0.26 0.93 -8.91
N HIS A 89 0.07 -0.15 -9.67
CA HIS A 89 -0.06 -0.03 -11.13
C HIS A 89 -1.32 0.72 -11.59
N VAL A 90 -2.35 0.85 -10.75
CA VAL A 90 -3.54 1.67 -11.04
C VAL A 90 -3.19 3.17 -11.08
N LEU A 91 -2.18 3.56 -10.30
CA LEU A 91 -1.72 4.94 -10.15
C LEU A 91 -0.55 5.28 -11.10
N PHE A 92 -0.06 4.31 -11.87
CA PHE A 92 1.08 4.50 -12.75
C PHE A 92 0.83 5.61 -13.78
N ARG A 93 1.77 6.56 -13.89
CA ARG A 93 1.70 7.76 -14.75
C ARG A 93 0.46 8.64 -14.51
N MET A 94 -0.20 8.50 -13.36
CA MET A 94 -1.35 9.32 -13.01
C MET A 94 -0.93 10.78 -12.83
N HIS A 95 -1.56 11.66 -13.59
CA HIS A 95 -1.52 13.10 -13.37
C HIS A 95 -2.56 13.52 -12.33
N GLU A 96 -3.78 13.01 -12.43
CA GLU A 96 -4.88 13.32 -11.52
C GLU A 96 -5.80 12.10 -11.40
N GLY A 97 -6.48 11.93 -10.26
CA GLY A 97 -7.39 10.81 -10.04
C GLY A 97 -8.62 11.20 -9.23
N GLN A 98 -9.75 10.58 -9.56
CA GLN A 98 -11.00 10.71 -8.84
C GLN A 98 -11.47 9.36 -8.31
N ALA A 99 -12.02 9.39 -7.10
CA ALA A 99 -12.67 8.27 -6.45
C ALA A 99 -14.19 8.50 -6.43
N PHE A 100 -14.93 7.47 -6.84
CA PHE A 100 -16.38 7.44 -6.85
C PHE A 100 -16.83 6.44 -5.80
N LEU A 101 -17.50 6.93 -4.76
CA LEU A 101 -18.09 6.14 -3.68
C LEU A 101 -19.62 6.24 -3.75
N PRO A 102 -20.36 5.16 -3.40
CA PRO A 102 -21.82 5.19 -3.42
C PRO A 102 -22.37 6.33 -2.57
N GLY A 103 -23.22 7.17 -3.17
CA GLY A 103 -23.87 8.30 -2.47
C GLY A 103 -22.94 9.46 -2.10
N GLN A 104 -21.70 9.49 -2.60
CA GLN A 104 -20.80 10.65 -2.51
C GLN A 104 -20.65 11.35 -3.87
N PRO A 105 -20.37 12.66 -3.89
CA PRO A 105 -19.85 13.28 -5.12
C PRO A 105 -18.49 12.67 -5.50
N PRO A 106 -18.05 12.78 -6.77
CA PRO A 106 -16.68 12.44 -7.15
C PRO A 106 -15.69 13.23 -6.28
N MET A 107 -14.68 12.55 -5.73
CA MET A 107 -13.68 13.16 -4.86
C MET A 107 -12.30 12.98 -5.47
N LEU A 108 -11.50 14.04 -5.50
CA LEU A 108 -10.07 13.91 -5.77
C LEU A 108 -9.42 13.11 -4.65
N PHE A 109 -8.50 12.23 -5.01
CA PHE A 109 -7.66 11.56 -4.04
C PHE A 109 -6.20 11.97 -4.22
N ARG A 110 -5.45 11.96 -3.14
CA ARG A 110 -3.99 12.10 -3.16
C ARG A 110 -3.33 10.77 -2.86
N ILE A 111 -2.14 10.58 -3.41
CA ILE A 111 -1.28 9.46 -3.05
C ILE A 111 -0.65 9.77 -1.69
N ILE A 112 -0.76 8.83 -0.75
CA ILE A 112 -0.06 8.90 0.55
C ILE A 112 1.23 8.11 0.48
N ALA A 113 1.17 6.89 -0.07
CA ALA A 113 2.33 6.00 -0.20
C ALA A 113 2.15 5.02 -1.36
N THR A 114 3.25 4.60 -1.95
CA THR A 114 3.33 3.59 -3.01
C THR A 114 4.46 2.61 -2.72
N MET A 115 4.27 1.35 -3.09
CA MET A 115 5.29 0.31 -3.01
C MET A 115 5.18 -0.56 -4.25
N SER A 116 6.02 -0.26 -5.24
CA SER A 116 5.98 -0.93 -6.54
C SER A 116 6.32 -2.41 -6.44
N SER A 117 7.27 -2.78 -5.58
CA SER A 117 7.69 -4.17 -5.32
C SER A 117 6.56 -5.09 -4.82
N GLU A 118 5.52 -4.52 -4.21
CA GLU A 118 4.35 -5.26 -3.71
C GLU A 118 3.08 -4.95 -4.49
N ASP A 119 3.16 -4.11 -5.52
CA ASP A 119 2.01 -3.56 -6.25
C ASP A 119 0.92 -2.98 -5.32
N LEU A 120 1.32 -2.27 -4.25
CA LEU A 120 0.41 -1.67 -3.28
C LEU A 120 0.54 -0.14 -3.25
N ALA A 121 -0.58 0.52 -2.99
CA ALA A 121 -0.62 1.96 -2.73
C ALA A 121 -1.69 2.33 -1.71
N LEU A 122 -1.36 3.31 -0.89
CA LEU A 122 -2.27 3.98 0.04
C LEU A 122 -2.63 5.36 -0.53
N VAL A 123 -3.92 5.61 -0.71
CA VAL A 123 -4.44 6.90 -1.19
C VAL A 123 -5.46 7.46 -0.21
N LYS A 124 -5.77 8.76 -0.30
CA LYS A 124 -6.66 9.44 0.64
C LYS A 124 -7.63 10.37 -0.08
N VAL A 125 -8.91 10.25 0.27
CA VAL A 125 -9.96 11.23 -0.06
C VAL A 125 -10.37 12.03 1.17
N ASP A 126 -10.83 13.26 0.98
CA ASP A 126 -11.35 14.10 2.06
C ASP A 126 -12.86 14.32 1.88
N ALA A 127 -13.67 13.54 2.60
CA ALA A 127 -15.12 13.60 2.51
C ALA A 127 -15.78 14.61 3.48
N GLY A 128 -15.00 15.18 4.42
CA GLY A 128 -15.49 16.08 5.47
C GLY A 128 -16.39 15.42 6.52
N LYS A 129 -16.47 14.08 6.52
CA LYS A 129 -17.22 13.23 7.46
C LYS A 129 -16.63 11.83 7.47
N SER A 130 -16.93 11.04 8.51
CA SER A 130 -16.58 9.62 8.54
C SER A 130 -17.23 8.86 7.37
N LEU A 131 -16.43 8.01 6.74
CA LEU A 131 -16.83 7.10 5.67
C LEU A 131 -16.97 5.67 6.19
N PRO A 132 -17.87 4.85 5.62
CA PRO A 132 -17.87 3.42 5.88
C PRO A 132 -16.59 2.79 5.31
N PHE A 133 -16.00 1.87 6.06
CA PHE A 133 -14.76 1.18 5.67
C PHE A 133 -14.90 -0.33 5.88
N LEU A 134 -14.02 -1.12 5.25
CA LEU A 134 -13.95 -2.56 5.42
C LEU A 134 -13.03 -2.91 6.58
N ASN A 135 -13.45 -3.85 7.41
CA ASN A 135 -12.55 -4.48 8.37
C ASN A 135 -11.53 -5.33 7.61
N PHE A 136 -10.28 -5.24 8.04
CA PHE A 136 -9.20 -6.00 7.45
C PHE A 136 -9.08 -7.37 8.12
N GLY A 137 -9.32 -8.42 7.34
CA GLY A 137 -9.30 -9.80 7.79
C GLY A 137 -7.89 -10.38 7.88
N ARG A 138 -7.83 -11.71 7.93
CA ARG A 138 -6.60 -12.51 7.88
C ARG A 138 -6.65 -13.47 6.72
N SER A 139 -5.48 -13.89 6.27
CA SER A 139 -5.34 -14.82 5.14
C SER A 139 -4.58 -16.11 5.46
N HIS A 140 -4.06 -16.27 6.68
CA HIS A 140 -3.29 -17.46 7.09
C HIS A 140 -4.12 -18.74 7.18
N ASP A 141 -5.44 -18.62 7.35
CA ASP A 141 -6.39 -19.71 7.58
C ASP A 141 -7.38 -19.91 6.43
N LEU A 142 -7.14 -19.28 5.28
CA LEU A 142 -8.00 -19.43 4.10
C LEU A 142 -8.11 -20.89 3.65
N MET A 143 -9.33 -21.28 3.28
CA MET A 143 -9.63 -22.64 2.84
C MET A 143 -10.00 -22.67 1.36
N LEU A 144 -9.51 -23.69 0.64
CA LEU A 144 -10.02 -23.97 -0.71
C LEU A 144 -11.53 -24.21 -0.66
N GLY A 145 -12.28 -23.53 -1.52
CA GLY A 145 -13.74 -23.58 -1.55
C GLY A 145 -14.44 -22.56 -0.67
N GLU A 146 -13.70 -21.76 0.11
CA GLU A 146 -14.29 -20.66 0.88
C GLU A 146 -14.96 -19.63 -0.04
N PRO A 147 -16.24 -19.29 0.18
CA PRO A 147 -16.97 -18.35 -0.67
C PRO A 147 -16.44 -16.93 -0.49
N VAL A 148 -16.26 -16.24 -1.60
CA VAL A 148 -15.71 -14.89 -1.66
C VAL A 148 -16.49 -14.00 -2.62
N VAL A 149 -16.42 -12.70 -2.37
CA VAL A 149 -16.97 -11.64 -3.22
C VAL A 149 -15.85 -10.71 -3.65
N VAL A 150 -15.89 -10.28 -4.91
CA VAL A 150 -15.08 -9.18 -5.43
C VAL A 150 -16.03 -8.04 -5.77
N ILE A 151 -15.70 -6.84 -5.30
CA ILE A 151 -16.39 -5.60 -5.65
C ILE A 151 -15.38 -4.69 -6.32
N GLY A 152 -15.70 -4.16 -7.49
CA GLY A 152 -14.79 -3.30 -8.21
C GLY A 152 -15.45 -2.50 -9.33
N ASN A 153 -14.64 -1.95 -10.22
CA ASN A 153 -15.06 -1.05 -11.29
C ASN A 153 -14.71 -1.61 -12.69
N PRO A 154 -15.18 -2.83 -13.05
CA PRO A 154 -14.81 -3.42 -14.33
C PRO A 154 -15.27 -2.53 -15.49
N GLY A 155 -14.33 -2.18 -16.39
CA GLY A 155 -14.60 -1.37 -17.58
C GLY A 155 -15.14 0.04 -17.29
N GLY A 156 -15.02 0.54 -16.05
CA GLY A 156 -15.53 1.86 -15.68
C GLY A 156 -17.04 1.92 -15.43
N LEU A 157 -17.71 0.77 -15.25
CA LEU A 157 -19.17 0.69 -15.08
C LEU A 157 -19.70 1.15 -13.70
N VAL A 158 -18.82 1.63 -12.81
CA VAL A 158 -19.12 2.12 -11.47
C VAL A 158 -19.79 1.04 -10.61
N HIS A 159 -18.97 0.27 -9.88
CA HIS A 159 -19.37 -0.75 -8.93
C HIS A 159 -20.10 -1.98 -9.52
N SER A 160 -19.33 -3.00 -9.90
CA SER A 160 -19.83 -4.35 -10.17
C SER A 160 -19.38 -5.33 -9.09
N VAL A 161 -20.18 -6.38 -8.92
CA VAL A 161 -19.93 -7.42 -7.93
C VAL A 161 -19.87 -8.78 -8.62
N SER A 162 -18.88 -9.60 -8.24
CA SER A 162 -18.79 -11.00 -8.64
C SER A 162 -18.59 -11.89 -7.42
N GLU A 163 -19.20 -13.08 -7.45
CA GLU A 163 -19.00 -14.11 -6.42
C GLU A 163 -18.11 -15.23 -6.97
N GLY A 164 -17.44 -15.94 -6.07
CA GLY A 164 -16.64 -17.12 -6.39
C GLY A 164 -16.16 -17.84 -5.15
N ILE A 165 -15.07 -18.57 -5.28
CA ILE A 165 -14.40 -19.25 -4.17
C ILE A 165 -12.89 -18.96 -4.18
N VAL A 166 -12.25 -19.13 -3.02
CA VAL A 166 -10.81 -19.38 -2.95
C VAL A 166 -10.52 -20.68 -3.72
N SER A 167 -9.84 -20.56 -4.85
CA SER A 167 -9.57 -21.66 -5.79
C SER A 167 -8.10 -22.12 -5.79
N GLY A 168 -7.23 -21.41 -5.06
CA GLY A 168 -5.83 -21.75 -4.90
C GLY A 168 -5.16 -20.87 -3.86
N LEU A 169 -4.14 -21.40 -3.20
CA LEU A 169 -3.30 -20.70 -2.23
C LEU A 169 -1.84 -20.77 -2.71
N ASN A 170 -1.00 -19.88 -2.17
CA ASN A 170 0.45 -19.85 -2.46
C ASN A 170 0.75 -19.85 -3.95
N ARG A 171 0.01 -19.03 -4.71
CA ARG A 171 0.27 -18.79 -6.13
C ARG A 171 1.28 -17.67 -6.28
N SER A 172 1.85 -17.58 -7.47
CA SER A 172 2.67 -16.44 -7.86
C SER A 172 2.17 -15.89 -9.19
N THR A 173 2.32 -14.59 -9.37
CA THR A 173 1.95 -13.89 -10.60
C THR A 173 2.98 -12.79 -10.89
N ALA A 174 2.91 -12.22 -12.08
CA ALA A 174 3.67 -11.02 -12.41
C ALA A 174 2.71 -9.97 -12.99
N VAL A 175 2.82 -8.74 -12.51
CA VAL A 175 2.01 -7.60 -12.95
C VAL A 175 2.87 -6.36 -13.01
N ALA A 176 2.76 -5.59 -14.09
CA ALA A 176 3.54 -4.36 -14.31
C ALA A 176 5.06 -4.52 -14.03
N GLY A 177 5.64 -5.65 -14.45
CA GLY A 177 7.07 -5.97 -14.25
C GLY A 177 7.44 -6.44 -12.84
N THR A 178 6.48 -6.56 -11.93
CA THR A 178 6.70 -6.99 -10.53
C THR A 178 6.28 -8.43 -10.34
N PHE A 179 7.16 -9.28 -9.79
CA PHE A 179 6.83 -10.65 -9.38
C PHE A 179 6.24 -10.65 -7.97
N LEU A 180 5.04 -11.22 -7.84
CA LEU A 180 4.29 -11.27 -6.59
C LEU A 180 4.07 -12.74 -6.17
N PRO A 181 4.81 -13.24 -5.16
CA PRO A 181 4.61 -14.58 -4.60
C PRO A 181 3.52 -14.59 -3.51
N GLY A 182 3.12 -15.79 -3.05
CA GLY A 182 2.25 -15.94 -1.88
C GLY A 182 0.80 -15.47 -2.07
N MET A 183 0.34 -15.43 -3.32
CA MET A 183 -0.97 -14.92 -3.71
C MET A 183 -2.10 -15.91 -3.44
N VAL A 184 -3.30 -15.39 -3.17
CA VAL A 184 -4.54 -16.18 -3.19
C VAL A 184 -5.16 -16.13 -4.59
N GLN A 185 -5.66 -17.27 -5.06
CA GLN A 185 -6.39 -17.39 -6.32
C GLN A 185 -7.89 -17.45 -6.04
N THR A 186 -8.68 -16.71 -6.82
CA THR A 186 -10.15 -16.73 -6.76
C THR A 186 -10.76 -17.06 -8.11
N SER A 187 -11.90 -17.77 -8.08
CA SER A 187 -12.73 -18.01 -9.26
C SER A 187 -13.74 -16.89 -9.53
N ALA A 188 -13.86 -15.90 -8.63
CA ALA A 188 -14.73 -14.75 -8.83
C ALA A 188 -14.31 -14.00 -10.10
N ALA A 189 -15.27 -13.57 -10.92
CA ALA A 189 -14.97 -12.93 -12.19
C ALA A 189 -14.23 -11.61 -11.99
N VAL A 190 -13.08 -11.45 -12.64
CA VAL A 190 -12.23 -10.25 -12.60
C VAL A 190 -11.89 -9.82 -14.03
N SER A 191 -12.04 -8.53 -14.28
CA SER A 191 -11.63 -7.85 -15.52
C SER A 191 -10.95 -6.51 -15.21
N GLY A 192 -10.46 -5.82 -16.24
CA GLY A 192 -9.79 -4.53 -16.09
C GLY A 192 -10.67 -3.53 -15.34
N GLY A 193 -10.13 -2.92 -14.28
CA GLY A 193 -10.85 -2.01 -13.38
C GLY A 193 -11.20 -2.60 -12.00
N ASN A 194 -11.10 -3.92 -11.81
CA ASN A 194 -11.17 -4.51 -10.45
C ASN A 194 -9.85 -4.42 -9.68
N SER A 195 -8.72 -4.18 -10.36
CA SER A 195 -7.42 -4.03 -9.73
C SER A 195 -7.46 -2.95 -8.64
N GLY A 196 -6.95 -3.29 -7.46
CA GLY A 196 -6.99 -2.50 -6.22
C GLY A 196 -8.25 -2.72 -5.39
N GLY A 197 -9.24 -3.44 -5.91
CA GLY A 197 -10.49 -3.76 -5.20
C GLY A 197 -10.31 -4.89 -4.17
N PRO A 198 -11.20 -4.98 -3.17
CA PRO A 198 -11.10 -5.98 -2.12
C PRO A 198 -11.57 -7.36 -2.59
N LEU A 199 -10.88 -8.41 -2.12
CA LEU A 199 -11.39 -9.77 -2.03
C LEU A 199 -12.00 -9.95 -0.64
N ILE A 200 -13.30 -10.24 -0.58
CA ILE A 200 -14.09 -10.21 0.67
C ILE A 200 -14.58 -11.62 1.00
N ASN A 201 -14.39 -12.06 2.25
CA ASN A 201 -14.92 -13.35 2.73
C ASN A 201 -16.41 -13.26 3.10
N ALA A 202 -17.01 -14.39 3.47
CA ALA A 202 -18.42 -14.42 3.89
C ALA A 202 -18.74 -13.61 5.17
N LEU A 203 -17.72 -13.22 5.95
CA LEU A 203 -17.85 -12.39 7.15
C LEU A 203 -17.90 -10.89 6.81
N GLY A 204 -17.56 -10.49 5.58
CA GLY A 204 -17.44 -9.08 5.19
C GLY A 204 -16.08 -8.46 5.47
N GLU A 205 -15.08 -9.30 5.71
CA GLU A 205 -13.71 -8.87 5.95
C GLU A 205 -12.92 -8.93 4.64
N GLN A 206 -12.05 -7.94 4.43
CA GLN A 206 -11.12 -7.95 3.31
C GLN A 206 -9.97 -8.91 3.60
N ILE A 207 -9.89 -9.99 2.82
CA ILE A 207 -8.86 -11.04 2.92
C ILE A 207 -7.78 -10.93 1.83
N GLY A 208 -7.92 -9.96 0.92
CA GLY A 208 -6.90 -9.63 -0.06
C GLY A 208 -7.24 -8.43 -0.94
N VAL A 209 -6.30 -8.06 -1.81
CA VAL A 209 -6.42 -6.98 -2.81
C VAL A 209 -6.27 -7.58 -4.20
N ILE A 210 -7.33 -7.51 -5.01
CA ILE A 210 -7.32 -8.01 -6.39
C ILE A 210 -6.27 -7.23 -7.18
N THR A 211 -5.33 -7.93 -7.81
CA THR A 211 -4.25 -7.28 -8.58
C THR A 211 -4.26 -7.70 -10.05
N SER A 212 -4.24 -9.00 -10.32
CA SER A 212 -3.99 -9.52 -11.66
C SER A 212 -4.92 -10.67 -12.00
N LYS A 213 -4.94 -11.00 -13.30
CA LYS A 213 -5.58 -12.20 -13.82
C LYS A 213 -4.66 -12.91 -14.79
N LYS A 214 -4.79 -14.22 -14.88
CA LYS A 214 -4.13 -14.98 -15.93
C LYS A 214 -4.83 -14.69 -17.28
N LEU A 215 -4.10 -14.16 -18.25
CA LEU A 215 -4.69 -13.69 -19.52
C LEU A 215 -5.14 -14.82 -20.45
N ASP A 216 -4.48 -15.98 -20.37
CA ASP A 216 -4.76 -17.20 -21.14
C ASP A 216 -5.66 -18.20 -20.38
N GLY A 217 -6.25 -17.77 -19.26
CA GLY A 217 -7.12 -18.61 -18.42
C GLY A 217 -8.43 -17.93 -18.05
N GLU A 218 -9.48 -18.73 -17.88
CA GLU A 218 -10.78 -18.26 -17.40
C GLU A 218 -10.91 -18.50 -15.90
N ASN A 219 -11.40 -17.49 -15.16
CA ASN A 219 -11.61 -17.56 -13.71
C ASN A 219 -10.35 -17.95 -12.90
N ILE A 220 -9.18 -17.50 -13.36
CA ILE A 220 -7.90 -17.63 -12.65
C ILE A 220 -7.42 -16.22 -12.35
N ASN A 221 -7.82 -15.72 -11.18
CA ASN A 221 -7.57 -14.34 -10.74
C ASN A 221 -6.80 -14.35 -9.43
N PHE A 222 -5.95 -13.35 -9.21
CA PHE A 222 -5.04 -13.31 -8.07
C PHE A 222 -5.26 -12.06 -7.21
N ALA A 223 -5.16 -12.25 -5.90
CA ALA A 223 -5.15 -11.17 -4.94
C ALA A 223 -3.91 -11.24 -4.03
N ILE A 224 -3.37 -10.07 -3.70
CA ILE A 224 -2.36 -9.90 -2.65
C ILE A 224 -3.06 -10.26 -1.34
N THR A 225 -2.46 -11.15 -0.56
CA THR A 225 -3.08 -11.67 0.67
C THR A 225 -3.13 -10.59 1.75
N ALA A 226 -4.18 -10.60 2.59
CA ALA A 226 -4.32 -9.64 3.68
C ALA A 226 -3.11 -9.67 4.62
N ASP A 227 -2.58 -10.84 4.96
CA ASP A 227 -1.41 -10.93 5.84
C ASP A 227 -0.17 -10.30 5.18
N ARG A 228 0.02 -10.45 3.86
CA ARG A 228 1.09 -9.76 3.14
C ARG A 228 0.94 -8.25 3.20
N VAL A 229 -0.26 -7.72 2.99
CA VAL A 229 -0.54 -6.29 3.14
C VAL A 229 -0.18 -5.82 4.56
N ARG A 230 -0.59 -6.57 5.60
CA ARG A 230 -0.31 -6.22 7.01
C ARG A 230 1.19 -6.25 7.31
N GLU A 231 1.93 -7.22 6.81
CA GLU A 231 3.38 -7.33 6.98
C GLU A 231 4.12 -6.12 6.38
N VAL A 232 3.75 -5.71 5.17
CA VAL A 232 4.46 -4.63 4.45
C VAL A 232 3.90 -3.24 4.75
N PHE A 233 2.76 -3.13 5.44
CA PHE A 233 2.13 -1.85 5.76
C PHE A 233 3.04 -0.87 6.52
N PRO A 234 3.83 -1.28 7.53
CA PRO A 234 4.74 -0.38 8.24
C PRO A 234 5.76 0.24 7.28
N THR A 235 6.31 -0.55 6.36
CA THR A 235 7.27 -0.12 5.34
C THR A 235 6.60 0.72 4.25
N LEU A 236 5.41 0.34 3.78
CA LEU A 236 4.62 1.11 2.82
C LEU A 236 4.37 2.52 3.37
N LEU A 237 3.87 2.62 4.60
CA LEU A 237 3.58 3.92 5.19
C LEU A 237 4.85 4.66 5.60
N SER A 238 5.80 3.97 6.25
CA SER A 238 7.04 4.53 6.81
C SER A 238 6.78 5.83 7.58
N ALA A 239 5.84 5.81 8.55
CA ALA A 239 5.28 7.00 9.17
C ALA A 239 6.35 7.95 9.76
N GLU A 240 7.32 7.41 10.50
CA GLU A 240 8.41 8.19 11.11
C GLU A 240 9.22 8.97 10.05
N LEU A 241 9.70 8.29 9.00
CA LEU A 241 10.43 8.92 7.88
C LEU A 241 9.53 9.89 7.08
N ARG A 242 8.27 9.50 6.85
CA ARG A 242 7.34 10.27 6.02
C ARG A 242 6.97 11.60 6.67
N TYR A 243 6.75 11.60 7.99
CA TYR A 243 6.30 12.78 8.72
C TYR A 243 7.37 13.45 9.57
N GLY A 244 8.59 12.88 9.64
CA GLY A 244 9.75 13.52 10.27
C GLY A 244 9.69 13.54 11.79
N PHE A 245 9.26 12.43 12.40
CA PHE A 245 9.27 12.26 13.84
C PHE A 245 9.87 10.90 14.22
N ARG A 246 10.29 10.75 15.47
CA ARG A 246 10.77 9.49 16.04
C ARG A 246 9.79 9.01 17.11
N LEU A 247 9.40 7.74 17.06
CA LEU A 247 8.64 7.07 18.12
C LEU A 247 9.42 5.87 18.66
N GLY A 248 9.97 5.04 17.78
CA GLY A 248 10.77 3.87 18.13
C GLY A 248 9.96 2.74 18.76
N LEU A 249 8.73 2.54 18.27
CA LEU A 249 7.81 1.50 18.71
C LEU A 249 7.38 0.66 17.51
N GLN A 250 7.54 -0.66 17.61
CA GLN A 250 7.05 -1.62 16.61
C GLN A 250 5.94 -2.49 17.20
N VAL A 251 4.88 -2.70 16.41
CA VAL A 251 3.74 -3.55 16.80
C VAL A 251 3.73 -4.86 16.01
N GLU A 252 3.20 -5.91 16.60
CA GLU A 252 3.02 -7.20 15.94
C GLU A 252 1.88 -7.14 14.91
N MET A 253 2.23 -6.93 13.64
CA MET A 253 1.27 -6.73 12.54
C MET A 253 0.31 -7.91 12.31
N LEU A 254 0.72 -9.11 12.69
CA LEU A 254 -0.04 -10.35 12.54
C LEU A 254 -0.77 -10.79 13.81
N LYS A 255 -1.01 -9.90 14.78
CA LYS A 255 -1.96 -10.17 15.88
C LYS A 255 -3.33 -9.58 15.59
N ALA A 256 -4.35 -10.18 16.20
CA ALA A 256 -5.73 -9.69 16.12
C ALA A 256 -5.95 -8.40 16.91
N SER A 257 -5.01 -8.05 17.78
CA SER A 257 -4.94 -6.81 18.56
C SER A 257 -3.61 -6.10 18.31
N VAL A 258 -3.52 -4.81 18.67
CA VAL A 258 -2.27 -4.04 18.58
C VAL A 258 -1.40 -4.36 19.79
N VAL A 259 -0.41 -5.23 19.61
CA VAL A 259 0.54 -5.59 20.67
C VAL A 259 1.91 -5.03 20.34
N VAL A 260 2.55 -4.37 21.29
CA VAL A 260 3.92 -3.89 21.17
C VAL A 260 4.85 -5.11 21.07
N GLY A 261 5.56 -5.24 19.96
CA GLY A 261 6.54 -6.29 19.73
C GLY A 261 7.94 -5.88 20.18
N ASP A 262 8.33 -4.65 19.86
CA ASP A 262 9.64 -4.10 20.17
C ASP A 262 9.57 -2.61 20.50
N VAL A 263 10.48 -2.15 21.35
CA VAL A 263 10.68 -0.75 21.69
C VAL A 263 12.17 -0.47 21.61
N SER A 264 12.56 0.46 20.74
CA SER A 264 13.97 0.74 20.49
C SER A 264 14.62 1.47 21.67
N GLU A 265 15.87 1.12 21.98
CA GLU A 265 16.63 1.76 23.06
C GLU A 265 16.78 3.28 22.80
N GLY A 266 16.64 4.08 23.87
CA GLY A 266 16.71 5.53 23.83
C GLY A 266 15.56 6.21 23.06
N SER A 267 14.56 5.45 22.61
CA SER A 267 13.40 5.98 21.87
C SER A 267 12.47 6.79 22.77
N PRO A 268 11.64 7.67 22.17
CA PRO A 268 10.54 8.31 22.90
C PRO A 268 9.59 7.33 23.57
N ALA A 269 9.24 6.22 22.91
CA ALA A 269 8.38 5.19 23.49
C ALA A 269 9.00 4.54 24.73
N GLU A 270 10.30 4.20 24.70
CA GLU A 270 11.01 3.66 25.86
C GLU A 270 11.04 4.67 27.03
N LYS A 271 11.37 5.93 26.74
CA LYS A 271 11.43 7.01 27.73
C LYS A 271 10.07 7.26 28.40
N ALA A 272 8.98 7.08 27.66
CA ALA A 272 7.62 7.16 28.16
C ALA A 272 7.17 5.91 28.95
N GLY A 273 7.99 4.85 28.95
CA GLY A 273 7.75 3.62 29.70
C GLY A 273 6.85 2.61 28.99
N VAL A 274 6.75 2.68 27.66
CA VAL A 274 6.12 1.63 26.85
C VAL A 274 7.02 0.39 26.86
N GLU A 275 6.43 -0.80 26.98
CA GLU A 275 7.15 -2.06 27.10
C GLU A 275 6.64 -3.07 26.05
N PRO A 276 7.53 -3.95 25.52
CA PRO A 276 7.09 -5.10 24.74
C PRO A 276 6.04 -5.93 25.49
N GLY A 277 4.98 -6.33 24.78
CA GLY A 277 3.83 -7.03 25.34
C GLY A 277 2.68 -6.11 25.78
N ASP A 278 2.85 -4.79 25.77
CA ASP A 278 1.74 -3.84 25.95
C ASP A 278 0.70 -4.04 24.86
N TRP A 279 -0.57 -4.13 25.25
CA TRP A 279 -1.69 -4.10 24.31
C TRP A 279 -2.23 -2.68 24.19
N ILE A 280 -2.04 -2.05 23.02
CA ILE A 280 -2.59 -0.73 22.71
C ILE A 280 -4.07 -0.88 22.33
N GLU A 281 -4.95 -0.23 23.09
CA GLU A 281 -6.40 -0.21 22.86
C GLU A 281 -6.83 1.02 22.07
N ALA A 282 -6.15 2.16 22.27
CA ALA A 282 -6.44 3.40 21.55
C ALA A 282 -5.20 4.28 21.39
N VAL A 283 -5.20 5.08 20.31
CA VAL A 283 -4.22 6.13 20.01
C VAL A 283 -4.96 7.45 19.85
N ASP A 284 -4.61 8.47 20.64
CA ASP A 284 -5.28 9.79 20.69
C ASP A 284 -6.81 9.69 20.83
N GLY A 285 -7.25 8.78 21.71
CA GLY A 285 -8.67 8.53 21.98
C GLY A 285 -9.41 7.75 20.89
N ARG A 286 -8.74 7.34 19.79
CA ARG A 286 -9.33 6.49 18.74
C ARG A 286 -8.99 5.04 18.98
N GLU A 287 -10.00 4.18 19.01
CA GLU A 287 -9.81 2.74 19.17
C GLU A 287 -8.99 2.17 18.01
N VAL A 288 -8.04 1.29 18.31
CA VAL A 288 -7.24 0.58 17.32
C VAL A 288 -7.48 -0.92 17.44
N GLY A 289 -7.88 -1.55 16.34
CA GLY A 289 -8.18 -2.99 16.30
C GLY A 289 -6.95 -3.80 15.94
N HIS A 290 -6.13 -3.30 15.01
CA HIS A 290 -4.98 -4.03 14.49
C HIS A 290 -3.84 -3.11 14.04
N GLY A 291 -2.66 -3.70 13.76
CA GLY A 291 -1.45 -2.92 13.44
C GLY A 291 -1.61 -1.89 12.30
N VAL A 292 -2.48 -2.15 11.31
CA VAL A 292 -2.77 -1.16 10.26
C VAL A 292 -3.42 0.11 10.83
N ASP A 293 -4.30 -0.02 11.82
CA ASP A 293 -4.96 1.13 12.47
C ASP A 293 -3.94 1.93 13.27
N PHE A 294 -3.05 1.23 14.00
CA PHE A 294 -1.96 1.86 14.72
C PHE A 294 -1.10 2.71 13.78
N HIS A 295 -0.66 2.15 12.66
CA HIS A 295 0.13 2.90 11.69
C HIS A 295 -0.64 4.07 11.06
N LEU A 296 -1.93 3.89 10.77
CA LEU A 296 -2.77 4.99 10.27
C LEU A 296 -2.95 6.11 11.29
N ALA A 297 -2.99 5.81 12.59
CA ALA A 297 -3.05 6.81 13.65
C ALA A 297 -1.79 7.69 13.73
N LEU A 298 -0.66 7.21 13.19
CA LEU A 298 0.58 7.96 13.08
C LEU A 298 0.63 8.92 11.87
N VAL A 299 -0.38 8.90 11.01
CA VAL A 299 -0.40 9.74 9.81
C VAL A 299 -0.52 11.22 10.18
N GLY A 300 0.44 12.02 9.69
CA GLY A 300 0.42 13.47 9.85
C GLY A 300 0.91 13.97 11.20
N LYS A 301 1.44 13.08 12.04
CA LYS A 301 2.10 13.42 13.30
C LYS A 301 3.39 14.19 13.08
N ALA A 302 3.76 15.03 14.04
CA ALA A 302 4.98 15.82 13.98
C ALA A 302 5.88 15.61 15.21
N SER A 303 7.17 15.88 15.04
CA SER A 303 8.11 15.99 16.16
C SER A 303 7.60 17.01 17.20
N GLY A 304 7.75 16.68 18.49
CA GLY A 304 7.27 17.45 19.64
C GLY A 304 5.78 17.31 19.94
N GLU A 305 5.00 16.61 19.12
CA GLU A 305 3.59 16.32 19.41
C GLU A 305 3.47 15.24 20.50
N LEU A 306 2.46 15.35 21.37
CA LEU A 306 2.12 14.29 22.33
C LEU A 306 1.20 13.25 21.67
N LEU A 307 1.62 11.99 21.72
CA LEU A 307 0.83 10.82 21.32
C LEU A 307 0.27 10.15 22.58
N GLU A 308 -1.05 10.14 22.74
CA GLU A 308 -1.70 9.46 23.87
C GLU A 308 -1.96 8.00 23.52
N LEU A 309 -1.34 7.09 24.26
CA LEU A 309 -1.55 5.64 24.15
C LEU A 309 -2.37 5.15 25.35
N LYS A 310 -3.57 4.63 25.08
CA LYS A 310 -4.30 3.82 26.06
C LYS A 310 -3.90 2.37 25.89
N ILE A 311 -3.30 1.80 26.93
CA ILE A 311 -2.77 0.44 26.90
C ILE A 311 -3.37 -0.44 28.00
N GLN A 312 -3.30 -1.75 27.81
CA GLN A 312 -3.46 -2.75 28.85
C GLN A 312 -2.13 -3.47 29.10
N ARG A 313 -1.66 -3.46 30.35
CA ARG A 313 -0.47 -4.19 30.82
C ARG A 313 -0.83 -5.04 32.03
N ASN A 314 -0.59 -6.35 31.96
CA ASN A 314 -0.91 -7.29 33.05
C ASN A 314 -2.38 -7.23 33.54
N GLY A 315 -3.31 -6.90 32.64
CA GLY A 315 -4.74 -6.76 32.96
C GLY A 315 -5.16 -5.40 33.52
N GLU A 316 -4.22 -4.47 33.74
CA GLU A 316 -4.51 -3.10 34.16
C GLU A 316 -4.46 -2.14 32.98
N HIS A 317 -5.39 -1.19 32.93
CA HIS A 317 -5.40 -0.13 31.91
C HIS A 317 -4.52 1.04 32.35
N LYS A 318 -3.71 1.58 31.43
CA LYS A 318 -2.85 2.75 31.64
C LYS A 318 -2.97 3.70 30.46
N ASN A 319 -2.84 4.99 30.74
CA ASN A 319 -2.61 5.99 29.71
C ASN A 319 -1.14 6.40 29.77
N ILE A 320 -0.46 6.33 28.64
CA ILE A 320 0.94 6.75 28.48
C ILE A 320 0.93 7.87 27.45
N GLU A 321 1.50 9.01 27.82
CA GLU A 321 1.75 10.11 26.88
C GLU A 321 3.18 9.98 26.39
N VAL A 322 3.36 9.93 25.07
CA VAL A 322 4.67 9.87 24.42
C VAL A 322 4.89 11.17 23.66
N GLU A 323 5.87 11.96 24.06
CA GLU A 323 6.32 13.12 23.27
C GLU A 323 7.14 12.62 22.08
N LEU A 324 6.63 12.78 20.86
CA LEU A 324 7.31 12.33 19.65
C LEU A 324 8.64 13.07 19.49
N GLY A 325 9.72 12.31 19.28
CA GLY A 325 11.05 12.85 19.16
C GLY A 325 11.31 13.44 17.77
N GLU A 326 12.41 14.18 17.67
CA GLU A 326 12.96 14.57 16.37
C GLU A 326 13.58 13.35 15.69
N LEU A 327 13.34 13.21 14.40
CA LEU A 327 14.03 12.23 13.58
C LEU A 327 15.42 12.77 13.28
N GLU A 328 16.45 12.08 13.75
CA GLU A 328 17.84 12.45 13.44
C GLU A 328 18.08 12.19 11.95
N LEU A 329 18.36 13.27 11.20
CA LEU A 329 18.64 13.21 9.77
C LEU A 329 20.13 13.41 9.53
N LEU A 330 20.63 12.82 8.43
CA LEU A 330 21.97 13.12 7.95
C LEU A 330 22.02 14.60 7.55
N GLU A 331 22.95 15.36 8.13
CA GLU A 331 23.13 16.77 7.82
C GLU A 331 23.82 16.94 6.46
N PRO A 332 23.36 17.86 5.59
CA PRO A 332 23.99 18.08 4.31
C PRO A 332 25.35 18.78 4.46
N VAL A 333 26.26 18.48 3.55
CA VAL A 333 27.54 19.20 3.43
C VAL A 333 27.42 20.43 2.55
N ALA A 334 28.34 21.39 2.72
CA ALA A 334 28.38 22.58 1.90
C ALA A 334 28.80 22.25 0.45
N GLU A 335 28.11 22.83 -0.53
CA GLU A 335 28.41 22.68 -1.96
C GLU A 335 29.65 23.48 -2.41
N GLU A 336 30.11 24.43 -1.58
CA GLU A 336 31.28 25.26 -1.92
C GLU A 336 32.54 24.42 -2.09
N GLY A 337 33.12 24.48 -3.29
CA GLY A 337 34.34 23.75 -3.63
C GLY A 337 34.12 22.34 -4.17
N MET A 338 32.88 21.88 -4.32
CA MET A 338 32.57 20.59 -4.94
C MET A 338 32.58 20.67 -6.47
N GLU A 339 33.01 19.60 -7.13
CA GLU A 339 32.99 19.45 -8.58
C GLU A 339 31.91 18.45 -9.02
N ASN A 340 31.35 18.60 -10.22
CA ASN A 340 30.30 17.71 -10.73
C ASN A 340 30.87 16.34 -11.13
N GLY A 341 30.16 15.28 -10.75
CA GLY A 341 30.54 13.88 -10.96
C GLY A 341 30.86 13.14 -9.67
N LEU A 342 31.12 11.84 -9.76
CA LEU A 342 31.57 10.98 -8.67
C LEU A 342 32.99 10.49 -8.95
N GLN A 343 33.78 10.31 -7.90
CA GLN A 343 35.01 9.52 -8.00
C GLN A 343 34.62 8.05 -8.17
N PHE A 344 35.41 7.30 -8.92
CA PHE A 344 35.23 5.85 -9.02
C PHE A 344 36.56 5.12 -8.96
N GLU A 345 36.51 3.89 -8.45
CA GLU A 345 37.57 2.89 -8.55
C GLU A 345 37.02 1.62 -9.20
N GLY A 346 37.81 1.05 -10.11
CA GLY A 346 37.51 -0.20 -10.80
C GLY A 346 38.42 -1.33 -10.30
N PHE A 347 37.84 -2.52 -10.18
CA PHE A 347 38.48 -3.70 -9.59
C PHE A 347 38.27 -4.92 -10.47
N GLU A 348 39.28 -5.79 -10.58
CA GLU A 348 39.14 -7.09 -11.26
C GLU A 348 38.95 -8.20 -10.23
N GLY A 349 37.93 -9.04 -10.43
CA GLY A 349 37.67 -10.16 -9.53
C GLY A 349 36.32 -10.82 -9.77
N SER A 350 36.18 -12.05 -9.26
CA SER A 350 34.96 -12.84 -9.40
C SER A 350 34.35 -13.03 -8.02
N TRP A 351 33.15 -12.50 -7.81
CA TRP A 351 32.46 -12.54 -6.53
C TRP A 351 31.01 -12.99 -6.70
N ASP A 352 30.44 -13.61 -5.65
CA ASP A 352 29.02 -13.99 -5.60
C ASP A 352 28.18 -12.95 -4.81
N ALA A 353 28.84 -11.95 -4.24
CA ALA A 353 28.32 -10.83 -3.47
C ALA A 353 29.37 -9.71 -3.45
N LEU A 354 28.96 -8.46 -3.17
CA LEU A 354 29.85 -7.31 -3.13
C LEU A 354 31.05 -7.57 -2.20
N PRO A 355 32.29 -7.43 -2.70
CA PRO A 355 33.46 -7.53 -1.86
C PRO A 355 33.57 -6.32 -0.92
N ASP A 356 34.46 -6.44 0.06
CA ASP A 356 34.97 -5.27 0.77
C ASP A 356 35.99 -4.57 -0.14
N PHE A 357 35.55 -3.53 -0.83
CA PHE A 357 36.38 -2.81 -1.80
C PHE A 357 37.57 -2.10 -1.13
N ASP A 358 37.45 -1.73 0.15
CA ASP A 358 38.54 -1.14 0.94
C ASP A 358 39.71 -2.12 1.17
N GLU A 359 39.47 -3.43 1.00
CA GLU A 359 40.47 -4.49 1.11
C GLU A 359 41.10 -4.91 -0.24
N LEU A 360 40.70 -4.26 -1.34
CA LEU A 360 41.15 -4.58 -2.69
C LEU A 360 42.08 -3.51 -3.26
N ASP A 361 42.97 -3.91 -4.18
CA ASP A 361 43.76 -2.98 -4.98
C ASP A 361 42.96 -2.58 -6.23
N SER A 362 42.66 -1.28 -6.40
CA SER A 362 42.03 -0.76 -7.61
C SER A 362 42.98 -0.86 -8.82
N VAL A 363 42.44 -1.23 -9.98
CA VAL A 363 43.20 -1.32 -11.24
C VAL A 363 43.08 -0.05 -12.08
N VAL A 364 42.04 0.74 -11.82
CA VAL A 364 41.78 2.04 -12.43
C VAL A 364 41.00 2.92 -11.46
N ASP A 365 41.24 4.22 -11.54
CA ASP A 365 40.48 5.24 -10.82
C ASP A 365 40.15 6.40 -11.77
N GLY A 366 39.16 7.21 -11.39
CA GLY A 366 38.84 8.42 -12.14
C GLY A 366 37.60 9.14 -11.63
N VAL A 367 37.02 9.98 -12.50
CA VAL A 367 35.78 10.71 -12.24
C VAL A 367 34.80 10.48 -13.37
N VAL A 368 33.55 10.17 -13.01
CA VAL A 368 32.44 10.00 -13.95
C VAL A 368 31.32 10.97 -13.65
N LYS A 369 30.51 11.30 -14.67
CA LYS A 369 29.33 12.15 -14.47
C LYS A 369 28.15 11.43 -13.83
N MET A 370 28.06 10.12 -14.06
CA MET A 370 27.00 9.27 -13.53
C MET A 370 27.60 7.92 -13.15
N PRO A 371 27.07 7.28 -12.09
CA PRO A 371 27.44 5.92 -11.73
C PRO A 371 26.74 4.93 -12.68
N THR A 372 27.47 4.43 -13.67
CA THR A 372 27.02 3.40 -14.62
C THR A 372 28.11 2.34 -14.81
N GLU A 373 27.73 1.18 -15.31
CA GLU A 373 28.67 0.10 -15.66
C GLU A 373 29.70 0.53 -16.73
N GLU A 374 29.41 1.56 -17.51
CA GLU A 374 30.35 2.13 -18.50
C GLU A 374 31.60 2.78 -17.87
N ALA A 375 31.61 3.04 -16.57
CA ALA A 375 32.77 3.63 -15.88
C ALA A 375 34.01 2.72 -15.96
N TYR A 376 33.81 1.41 -15.85
CA TYR A 376 34.86 0.41 -15.98
C TYR A 376 34.27 -0.97 -16.27
N SER A 377 34.86 -1.68 -17.22
CA SER A 377 34.64 -3.12 -17.42
C SER A 377 35.90 -3.78 -17.96
N THR A 378 36.02 -5.09 -17.75
CA THR A 378 37.05 -5.95 -18.34
C THR A 378 36.82 -6.15 -19.85
N GLU A 379 37.80 -6.73 -20.56
CA GLU A 379 37.69 -6.97 -22.01
C GLU A 379 36.51 -7.90 -22.38
N ASP A 380 36.20 -8.86 -21.51
CA ASP A 380 35.08 -9.80 -21.66
C ASP A 380 33.79 -9.29 -21.01
N ARG A 381 33.82 -8.15 -20.30
CA ARG A 381 32.67 -7.56 -19.59
C ARG A 381 32.16 -8.47 -18.47
N GLU A 382 33.06 -9.23 -17.86
CA GLU A 382 32.77 -10.15 -16.77
C GLU A 382 33.84 -10.02 -15.67
N ASN A 383 33.50 -10.39 -14.44
CA ASN A 383 34.43 -10.45 -13.31
C ASN A 383 35.12 -9.11 -13.01
N TYR A 384 34.31 -8.07 -12.81
CA TYR A 384 34.78 -6.77 -12.37
C TYR A 384 33.85 -6.14 -11.33
N GLY A 385 34.36 -5.13 -10.64
CA GLY A 385 33.61 -4.34 -9.67
C GLY A 385 33.92 -2.86 -9.79
N ILE A 386 32.98 -2.03 -9.38
CA ILE A 386 33.12 -0.58 -9.37
C ILE A 386 32.60 -0.04 -8.04
N GLN A 387 33.37 0.85 -7.40
CA GLN A 387 32.91 1.65 -6.27
C GLN A 387 32.90 3.12 -6.70
N PHE A 388 31.76 3.77 -6.53
CA PHE A 388 31.59 5.20 -6.73
C PHE A 388 31.47 5.90 -5.37
N GLU A 389 32.18 7.00 -5.22
CA GLU A 389 32.15 7.83 -4.01
C GLU A 389 31.98 9.31 -4.33
N GLY A 390 31.19 9.98 -3.51
CA GLY A 390 30.97 11.41 -3.62
C GLY A 390 29.71 11.83 -2.87
N PHE A 391 28.90 12.65 -3.53
CA PHE A 391 27.70 13.26 -2.96
C PHE A 391 26.55 13.28 -3.96
N VAL A 392 25.34 13.10 -3.44
CA VAL A 392 24.10 13.33 -4.17
C VAL A 392 23.44 14.61 -3.68
N LYS A 393 23.03 15.48 -4.61
CA LYS A 393 22.34 16.74 -4.34
C LYS A 393 20.84 16.53 -4.23
N ILE A 394 20.33 16.76 -3.05
CA ILE A 394 18.91 16.69 -2.72
C ILE A 394 18.29 18.09 -2.93
N PRO A 395 17.33 18.26 -3.86
CA PRO A 395 16.82 19.59 -4.22
C PRO A 395 15.89 20.20 -3.18
N GLU A 396 15.14 19.38 -2.45
CA GLU A 396 14.17 19.80 -1.44
C GLU A 396 14.20 18.80 -0.27
N GLU A 397 13.94 19.26 0.96
CA GLU A 397 13.80 18.32 2.05
C GLU A 397 12.59 17.40 1.81
N GLY A 398 12.76 16.10 2.02
CA GLY A 398 11.63 15.21 2.12
C GLY A 398 12.00 13.74 2.10
N LEU A 399 10.98 12.91 1.88
CA LEU A 399 11.12 11.47 1.73
C LEU A 399 11.44 11.14 0.27
N TYR A 400 12.56 10.44 0.07
CA TYR A 400 13.01 9.95 -1.22
C TYR A 400 12.98 8.43 -1.25
N THR A 401 12.61 7.86 -2.39
CA THR A 401 12.87 6.45 -2.68
C THR A 401 14.01 6.39 -3.68
N PHE A 402 15.14 5.78 -3.30
CA PHE A 402 16.23 5.46 -4.22
C PHE A 402 16.06 4.05 -4.76
N TYR A 403 16.54 3.83 -5.98
CA TYR A 403 16.50 2.54 -6.67
C TYR A 403 17.85 2.25 -7.30
N THR A 404 18.29 1.01 -7.19
CA THR A 404 19.33 0.44 -8.04
C THR A 404 18.67 -0.59 -8.96
N SER A 405 18.94 -0.52 -10.26
CA SER A 405 18.66 -1.60 -11.21
C SER A 405 20.00 -2.13 -11.67
N SER A 406 20.32 -3.39 -11.36
CA SER A 406 21.59 -3.99 -11.77
C SER A 406 21.46 -5.45 -12.22
N ASP A 407 22.29 -5.84 -13.20
CA ASP A 407 22.70 -7.24 -13.41
C ASP A 407 23.78 -7.55 -12.37
N ASP A 408 23.65 -8.66 -11.63
CA ASP A 408 24.39 -8.94 -10.40
C ASP A 408 24.38 -7.79 -9.34
N GLY A 409 25.28 -7.82 -8.37
CA GLY A 409 25.09 -7.14 -7.10
C GLY A 409 25.34 -5.64 -7.15
N SER A 410 24.44 -4.85 -6.55
CA SER A 410 24.67 -3.44 -6.24
C SER A 410 24.20 -3.00 -4.86
N ARG A 411 24.80 -1.94 -4.34
CA ARG A 411 24.42 -1.31 -3.06
C ARG A 411 24.54 0.19 -3.17
N LEU A 412 23.57 0.92 -2.62
CA LEU A 412 23.60 2.38 -2.49
C LEU A 412 23.46 2.74 -1.01
N SER A 413 24.46 3.46 -0.50
CA SER A 413 24.48 4.00 0.85
C SER A 413 24.43 5.53 0.80
N ILE A 414 23.76 6.14 1.78
CA ILE A 414 23.78 7.60 1.99
C ILE A 414 24.27 7.85 3.41
N GLY A 415 25.44 8.47 3.54
CA GLY A 415 26.23 8.40 4.77
C GLY A 415 26.55 6.93 5.10
N ASP A 416 26.38 6.56 6.37
CA ASP A 416 26.64 5.19 6.85
C ASP A 416 25.46 4.23 6.66
N GLU A 417 24.31 4.74 6.20
CA GLU A 417 23.07 3.98 6.08
C GLU A 417 22.96 3.34 4.69
N VAL A 418 22.80 2.01 4.64
CA VAL A 418 22.48 1.30 3.40
C VAL A 418 21.03 1.54 3.04
N VAL A 419 20.81 2.41 2.04
CA VAL A 419 19.46 2.75 1.57
C VAL A 419 18.94 1.66 0.63
N VAL A 420 19.76 1.20 -0.32
CA VAL A 420 19.37 0.13 -1.26
C VAL A 420 20.38 -1.00 -1.18
N ASN A 421 19.88 -2.22 -0.95
CA ASN A 421 20.66 -3.44 -1.05
C ASN A 421 20.07 -4.33 -2.16
N ASN A 422 20.81 -4.44 -3.26
CA ASN A 422 20.53 -5.30 -4.41
C ASN A 422 21.71 -6.24 -4.66
N ASP A 423 22.31 -6.76 -3.58
CA ASP A 423 23.52 -7.58 -3.63
C ASP A 423 23.21 -9.05 -4.00
N GLY A 424 24.24 -9.76 -4.50
CA GLY A 424 24.21 -11.16 -4.91
C GLY A 424 24.04 -11.37 -6.41
N LEU A 425 24.19 -12.62 -6.85
CA LEU A 425 24.04 -12.99 -8.26
C LEU A 425 22.57 -12.99 -8.71
N HIS A 426 22.28 -12.29 -9.81
CA HIS A 426 20.94 -12.24 -10.39
C HIS A 426 20.94 -11.58 -11.76
N ALA A 427 19.98 -11.97 -12.62
CA ALA A 427 19.63 -11.18 -13.79
C ALA A 427 19.22 -9.74 -13.38
N VAL A 428 19.26 -8.78 -14.32
CA VAL A 428 18.79 -7.41 -14.11
C VAL A 428 17.53 -7.35 -13.26
N GLN A 429 17.66 -6.82 -12.05
CA GLN A 429 16.54 -6.56 -11.15
C GLN A 429 16.66 -5.19 -10.53
N ARG A 430 15.52 -4.65 -10.11
CA ARG A 430 15.45 -3.37 -9.41
C ARG A 430 15.06 -3.56 -7.95
N LYS A 431 15.82 -2.94 -7.04
CA LYS A 431 15.47 -2.78 -5.62
C LYS A 431 15.31 -1.32 -5.27
N SER A 432 14.78 -1.07 -4.09
CA SER A 432 14.54 0.28 -3.61
C SER A 432 14.62 0.40 -2.10
N GLY A 433 14.89 1.60 -1.62
CA GLY A 433 14.77 1.95 -0.21
C GLY A 433 14.40 3.40 0.01
N LEU A 434 13.85 3.66 1.19
CA LEU A 434 13.32 4.96 1.60
C LEU A 434 14.31 5.65 2.54
N VAL A 435 14.48 6.95 2.34
CA VAL A 435 15.30 7.80 3.20
C VAL A 435 14.69 9.20 3.25
N ARG A 436 14.67 9.83 4.43
CA ARG A 436 14.32 11.24 4.56
C ARG A 436 15.61 12.05 4.56
N LEU A 437 15.71 13.05 3.70
CA LEU A 437 16.91 13.88 3.56
C LEU A 437 16.56 15.37 3.56
N PRO A 438 17.32 16.21 4.28
CA PRO A 438 17.35 17.65 4.09
C PRO A 438 17.81 18.03 2.67
N ALA A 439 17.44 19.23 2.21
CA ALA A 439 18.00 19.77 0.97
C ALA A 439 19.50 20.04 1.12
N GLY A 440 20.30 19.67 0.12
CA GLY A 440 21.75 19.85 0.12
C GLY A 440 22.50 18.61 -0.38
N LEU A 441 23.82 18.60 -0.21
CA LEU A 441 24.66 17.48 -0.61
C LEU A 441 24.77 16.45 0.50
N HIS A 442 24.54 15.18 0.18
CA HIS A 442 24.70 14.08 1.11
C HIS A 442 25.73 13.09 0.59
N PRO A 443 26.65 12.60 1.44
CA PRO A 443 27.62 11.60 1.04
C PRO A 443 26.91 10.36 0.50
N VAL A 444 27.39 9.84 -0.62
CA VAL A 444 26.83 8.67 -1.29
C VAL A 444 27.96 7.73 -1.70
N THR A 445 27.74 6.44 -1.44
CA THR A 445 28.60 5.36 -1.92
C THR A 445 27.73 4.40 -2.71
N ILE A 446 28.16 4.08 -3.93
CA ILE A 446 27.48 3.11 -4.78
C ILE A 446 28.50 2.04 -5.15
N SER A 447 28.19 0.79 -4.81
CA SER A 447 29.04 -0.35 -5.12
C SER A 447 28.32 -1.27 -6.10
N PHE A 448 29.06 -1.83 -7.05
CA PHE A 448 28.55 -2.71 -8.09
C PHE A 448 29.59 -3.79 -8.41
N PHE A 449 29.12 -5.01 -8.73
CA PHE A 449 29.95 -6.02 -9.37
C PHE A 449 29.18 -6.77 -10.46
N GLU A 450 29.91 -7.23 -11.47
CA GLU A 450 29.42 -8.08 -12.54
C GLU A 450 30.26 -9.36 -12.56
N GLN A 451 29.63 -10.53 -12.39
CA GLN A 451 30.32 -11.81 -12.51
C GLN A 451 30.22 -12.38 -13.92
N GLY A 452 29.06 -12.25 -14.58
CA GLY A 452 28.90 -12.58 -15.98
C GLY A 452 27.44 -12.64 -16.44
N GLY A 453 27.20 -12.23 -17.69
CA GLY A 453 25.84 -12.04 -18.18
C GLY A 453 25.77 -10.85 -19.13
N ASP A 454 24.63 -10.15 -19.08
CA ASP A 454 24.60 -8.77 -19.55
C ASP A 454 25.19 -7.89 -18.42
N GLU A 455 25.40 -6.60 -18.64
CA GLU A 455 25.79 -5.68 -17.57
C GLU A 455 24.86 -4.47 -17.61
N GLU A 456 24.36 -4.06 -16.45
CA GLU A 456 23.54 -2.85 -16.31
C GLU A 456 23.71 -2.32 -14.89
N LEU A 457 23.89 -1.00 -14.74
CA LEU A 457 23.75 -0.30 -13.48
C LEU A 457 23.01 1.03 -13.72
N VAL A 458 21.79 1.14 -13.19
CA VAL A 458 20.99 2.36 -13.27
C VAL A 458 20.55 2.79 -11.88
N ILE A 459 20.91 4.04 -11.51
CA ILE A 459 20.45 4.68 -10.29
C ILE A 459 19.28 5.61 -10.60
N SER A 460 18.13 5.35 -9.98
CA SER A 460 16.93 6.17 -10.14
C SER A 460 16.34 6.55 -8.78
N TRP A 461 15.50 7.57 -8.78
CA TRP A 461 14.85 8.07 -7.57
C TRP A 461 13.48 8.67 -7.84
N GLU A 462 12.68 8.76 -6.79
CA GLU A 462 11.50 9.61 -6.71
C GLU A 462 11.54 10.39 -5.40
N GLY A 463 10.91 11.56 -5.37
CA GLY A 463 10.95 12.45 -4.22
C GLY A 463 9.90 13.55 -4.31
N PRO A 464 9.95 14.55 -3.40
CA PRO A 464 9.03 15.67 -3.42
C PRO A 464 9.00 16.36 -4.79
N GLY A 465 7.80 16.46 -5.37
CA GLY A 465 7.57 17.20 -6.60
C GLY A 465 7.91 16.48 -7.91
N PHE A 466 8.41 15.24 -7.90
CA PHE A 466 8.70 14.49 -9.13
C PHE A 466 8.46 12.98 -9.01
N SER A 467 8.09 12.35 -10.13
CA SER A 467 7.94 10.89 -10.25
C SER A 467 9.29 10.22 -10.54
N LEU A 468 9.35 8.89 -10.36
CA LEU A 468 10.50 8.05 -10.71
C LEU A 468 11.23 8.51 -11.99
N GLN A 469 12.51 8.81 -11.85
CA GLN A 469 13.43 9.20 -12.92
C GLN A 469 14.85 8.75 -12.58
N VAL A 470 15.73 8.64 -13.59
CA VAL A 470 17.17 8.48 -13.35
C VAL A 470 17.69 9.70 -12.59
N VAL A 471 18.61 9.50 -11.64
CA VAL A 471 19.24 10.63 -10.93
C VAL A 471 20.06 11.44 -11.94
N PRO A 472 19.78 12.74 -12.13
CA PRO A 472 20.37 13.50 -13.24
C PRO A 472 21.87 13.75 -13.03
N GLU A 473 22.61 13.93 -14.14
CA GLU A 473 24.06 14.19 -14.12
C GLU A 473 24.47 15.33 -13.17
N ASP A 474 23.65 16.38 -13.08
CA ASP A 474 23.91 17.58 -12.27
C ASP A 474 23.57 17.41 -10.78
N ALA A 475 23.10 16.23 -10.36
CA ALA A 475 22.91 15.90 -8.96
C ALA A 475 24.14 15.23 -8.32
N TRP A 476 25.15 14.85 -9.09
CA TRP A 476 26.33 14.15 -8.59
C TRP A 476 27.51 15.09 -8.37
N PHE A 477 28.18 14.96 -7.23
CA PHE A 477 29.31 15.81 -6.83
C PHE A 477 30.42 15.02 -6.14
N HIS A 478 31.65 15.51 -6.22
CA HIS A 478 32.80 14.96 -5.50
C HIS A 478 33.70 16.09 -5.00
N MET A 479 34.59 15.76 -4.08
CA MET A 479 35.66 16.67 -3.67
C MET A 479 36.78 16.67 -4.73
N PRO A 480 37.40 17.84 -5.03
CA PRO A 480 38.46 17.97 -6.02
C PRO A 480 39.74 17.18 -5.75
#